data_AF-A0A256A0Z5-F1
#
_entry.id   AF-A0A256A0Z5-F1
#
_cell.length_a   1.000
_cell.length_b   1.000
_cell.length_c   1.000
_cell.angle_alpha   90.00
_cell.angle_beta   90.00
_cell.angle_gamma   90.00
#
_symmetry.space_group_name_H-M   'P 1'
#
loop_
_entity.id
_entity.type
_entity.pdbx_description
1 polymer ?
#
loop_
_entity_poly.entity_id
_entity_poly.type
_entity_poly.pdbx_seq_one_letter_code
_entity_poly.pdbx_strand_id
1 'polypeptide(L)'
;MPATSGGVAPNGKIASGQGFFVEVQNNLSNGVRDLIVNNSMRVKTPNSNNQFFRPASQVQAATFSEPNNSDKSRVWLNLTNPDGAYTETLIGYVPGATNEIDYGFDGDVNNGGNYFSFYSLLNDKKLVIQGRDLNFNDNDVIPLGYTSTLETPASIGIENLDGFFENQDVFLLDKELDILTNIKESRYHFTTTVGTFDERFELRFTSAPLSVDNPDSGSDLQVIKTGNKLGFRSNGQKITSISVFDVSGKKIGNYNTENADTFYIDNLAAQNRLIIAQISLENGAVVSRKIIH
;
A
#
# COMPACT_ATOMS: atom_id res chain seq x y z
N MET A 1 5.81 26.47 -2.42
CA MET A 1 5.05 26.22 -3.66
C MET A 1 5.80 25.16 -4.45
N PRO A 2 5.24 23.96 -4.63
CA PRO A 2 5.88 22.92 -5.42
C PRO A 2 5.92 23.31 -6.90
N ALA A 3 6.85 22.71 -7.64
CA ALA A 3 7.08 22.99 -9.05
C ALA A 3 5.91 22.48 -9.90
N THR A 4 5.48 23.28 -10.87
CA THR A 4 4.38 22.99 -11.80
C THR A 4 4.69 21.92 -12.85
N SER A 5 5.91 21.37 -12.85
CA SER A 5 6.34 20.19 -13.61
C SER A 5 7.77 19.88 -13.18
N GLY A 6 8.02 18.68 -12.65
CA GLY A 6 9.36 18.14 -12.39
C GLY A 6 10.28 19.02 -11.53
N GLY A 7 10.46 18.68 -10.26
CA GLY A 7 11.54 19.27 -9.45
C GLY A 7 12.89 18.58 -9.75
N VAL A 8 14.01 19.26 -9.45
CA VAL A 8 15.29 18.53 -9.35
C VAL A 8 15.15 17.52 -8.22
N ALA A 9 15.38 16.23 -8.48
CA ALA A 9 15.30 15.21 -7.43
C ALA A 9 16.23 15.54 -6.25
N PRO A 10 15.75 15.65 -5.01
CA PRO A 10 16.58 15.92 -3.85
C PRO A 10 17.70 14.90 -3.68
N ASN A 11 18.95 15.36 -3.56
CA ASN A 11 20.14 14.51 -3.40
C ASN A 11 20.58 14.32 -1.94
N GLY A 12 19.66 14.52 -1.00
CA GLY A 12 19.92 14.46 0.44
C GLY A 12 20.78 15.61 1.01
N LYS A 13 21.10 16.64 0.21
CA LYS A 13 21.90 17.80 0.64
C LYS A 13 21.10 19.09 0.57
N ILE A 14 21.28 19.95 1.57
CA ILE A 14 20.72 21.31 1.58
C ILE A 14 21.84 22.26 1.15
N ALA A 15 21.66 22.93 0.01
CA ALA A 15 22.65 23.91 -0.44
C ALA A 15 22.69 25.15 0.48
N SER A 16 23.87 25.71 0.66
CA SER A 16 24.12 26.94 1.41
C SER A 16 23.24 28.08 0.91
N GLY A 17 22.54 28.73 1.84
CA GLY A 17 21.59 29.80 1.52
C GLY A 17 20.16 29.32 1.28
N GLN A 18 19.90 28.00 1.28
CA GLN A 18 18.54 27.48 1.37
C GLN A 18 18.10 27.36 2.82
N GLY A 19 16.91 27.87 3.12
CA GLY A 19 16.23 27.63 4.39
C GLY A 19 15.57 26.26 4.40
N PHE A 20 15.36 25.73 5.60
CA PHE A 20 14.55 24.54 5.84
C PHE A 20 13.68 24.78 7.08
N PHE A 21 12.60 24.03 7.18
CA PHE A 21 11.75 24.00 8.36
C PHE A 21 12.05 22.73 9.15
N VAL A 22 11.94 22.81 10.47
CA VAL A 22 12.00 21.65 11.36
C VAL A 22 10.72 21.66 12.17
N GLU A 23 10.01 20.54 12.12
CA GLU A 23 8.90 20.29 13.01
C GLU A 23 9.41 19.54 14.24
N VAL A 24 9.01 20.00 15.42
CA VAL A 24 9.40 19.40 16.70
C VAL A 24 8.19 18.72 17.32
N GLN A 25 8.42 17.59 17.99
CA GLN A 25 7.35 16.86 18.65
C GLN A 25 6.66 17.74 19.71
N ASN A 26 5.33 17.73 19.70
CA ASN A 26 4.49 18.57 20.56
C ASN A 26 4.63 18.28 22.07
N ASN A 27 5.11 17.09 22.44
CA ASN A 27 5.15 16.58 23.83
C ASN A 27 6.57 16.46 24.41
N LEU A 28 7.55 17.20 23.88
CA LEU A 28 8.90 17.19 24.45
C LEU A 28 8.90 17.78 25.86
N SER A 29 9.48 17.05 26.82
CA SER A 29 9.71 17.52 28.19
C SER A 29 10.37 18.89 28.20
N ASN A 30 9.95 19.77 29.12
CA ASN A 30 10.55 21.09 29.29
C ASN A 30 12.08 20.98 29.44
N GLY A 31 12.82 21.67 28.56
CA GLY A 31 14.29 21.71 28.57
C GLY A 31 14.99 20.84 27.53
N VAL A 32 14.29 19.99 26.76
CA VAL A 32 14.88 19.23 25.63
C VAL A 32 14.34 19.79 24.31
N ARG A 33 14.85 20.97 23.91
CA ARG A 33 14.37 21.71 22.72
C ARG A 33 15.52 22.27 21.87
N ASP A 34 16.72 21.72 21.99
CA ASP A 34 17.87 22.21 21.25
C ASP A 34 17.96 21.55 19.87
N LEU A 35 17.78 22.33 18.81
CA LEU A 35 18.16 21.94 17.47
C LEU A 35 19.68 22.13 17.31
N ILE A 36 20.44 21.04 17.42
CA ILE A 36 21.90 21.10 17.27
C ILE A 36 22.26 21.01 15.79
N VAL A 37 22.72 22.13 15.23
CA VAL A 37 23.38 22.17 13.93
C VAL A 37 24.85 22.49 14.16
N ASN A 38 25.76 21.64 13.68
CA ASN A 38 27.19 21.83 13.89
C ASN A 38 27.99 21.62 12.58
N ASN A 39 29.30 21.87 12.64
CA ASN A 39 30.16 21.82 11.45
C ASN A 39 30.39 20.40 10.90
N SER A 40 30.12 19.33 11.65
CA SER A 40 30.19 17.97 11.12
C SER A 40 29.08 17.66 10.12
N MET A 41 27.98 18.44 10.15
CA MET A 41 26.89 18.33 9.19
C MET A 41 27.17 19.04 7.85
N ARG A 42 28.29 19.78 7.72
CA ARG A 42 28.64 20.49 6.48
C ARG A 42 29.32 19.57 5.49
N VAL A 43 28.76 19.45 4.29
CA VAL A 43 29.42 18.80 3.16
C VAL A 43 30.52 19.72 2.61
N LYS A 44 31.79 19.30 2.73
CA LYS A 44 32.96 20.06 2.25
C LYS A 44 33.42 19.66 0.85
N THR A 45 32.78 18.65 0.26
CA THR A 45 33.14 18.14 -1.06
C THR A 45 32.90 19.23 -2.12
N PRO A 46 33.90 19.53 -2.98
CA PRO A 46 33.72 20.47 -4.08
C PRO A 46 32.47 20.14 -4.92
N ASN A 47 31.82 21.18 -5.44
CA ASN A 47 30.61 21.07 -6.28
C ASN A 47 29.38 20.39 -5.62
N SER A 48 29.36 20.21 -4.29
CA SER A 48 28.20 19.67 -3.56
C SER A 48 27.19 20.73 -3.10
N ASN A 49 27.30 21.96 -3.61
CA ASN A 49 26.50 23.12 -3.26
C ASN A 49 25.79 23.73 -4.49
N ASN A 50 25.28 22.88 -5.39
CA ASN A 50 24.82 23.29 -6.72
C ASN A 50 23.32 23.06 -6.97
N GLN A 51 22.59 22.45 -6.02
CA GLN A 51 21.16 22.15 -6.16
C GLN A 51 20.31 23.10 -5.30
N PHE A 52 19.64 24.04 -5.96
CA PHE A 52 18.77 25.04 -5.32
C PHE A 52 17.31 24.86 -5.72
N PHE A 53 16.42 24.77 -4.73
CA PHE A 53 14.99 24.69 -4.91
C PHE A 53 14.37 26.08 -4.85
N ARG A 54 13.76 26.51 -5.96
CA ARG A 54 13.05 27.79 -6.06
C ARG A 54 11.60 27.54 -6.48
N PRO A 55 10.63 28.29 -5.95
CA PRO A 55 9.26 28.22 -6.45
C PRO A 55 9.16 28.85 -7.85
N ALA A 56 9.07 28.00 -8.89
CA ALA A 56 8.94 28.24 -10.36
C ALA A 56 10.12 28.94 -11.07
N SER A 57 10.48 28.65 -12.34
CA SER A 57 9.80 27.98 -13.46
C SER A 57 10.63 26.82 -14.04
N GLN A 58 9.94 25.75 -14.47
CA GLN A 58 10.44 24.60 -15.24
C GLN A 58 11.87 24.14 -14.94
N VAL A 59 11.99 23.10 -14.12
CA VAL A 59 13.23 22.35 -14.02
C VAL A 59 13.04 21.00 -14.68
N GLN A 60 14.02 20.62 -15.48
CA GLN A 60 14.03 19.35 -16.18
C GLN A 60 14.03 18.22 -15.15
N ALA A 61 13.21 17.18 -15.37
CA ALA A 61 13.17 16.00 -14.53
C ALA A 61 14.59 15.42 -14.41
N ALA A 62 15.19 15.57 -13.24
CA ALA A 62 16.50 15.01 -12.96
C ALA A 62 16.31 13.57 -12.50
N THR A 63 16.97 12.64 -13.20
CA THR A 63 17.05 11.25 -12.79
C THR A 63 17.83 11.16 -11.47
N PHE A 64 17.14 10.74 -10.42
CA PHE A 64 17.78 10.43 -9.15
C PHE A 64 18.63 9.17 -9.31
N SER A 65 19.92 9.29 -9.01
CA SER A 65 20.83 8.15 -8.87
C SER A 65 21.56 8.30 -7.56
N GLU A 66 20.94 7.80 -6.49
CA GLU A 66 21.68 7.54 -5.26
C GLU A 66 22.61 6.35 -5.49
N PRO A 67 23.73 6.26 -4.75
CA PRO A 67 24.44 5.00 -4.66
C PRO A 67 23.45 3.93 -4.18
N ASN A 68 23.44 2.77 -4.85
CA ASN A 68 22.67 1.60 -4.41
C ASN A 68 23.00 1.31 -2.95
N ASN A 69 22.16 1.81 -2.05
CA ASN A 69 22.18 1.40 -0.67
C ASN A 69 21.23 0.21 -0.62
N SER A 70 21.79 -1.00 -0.65
CA SER A 70 21.08 -2.28 -0.73
C SER A 70 20.05 -2.49 0.37
N ASP A 71 20.05 -1.61 1.36
CA ASP A 71 19.34 -1.80 2.61
C ASP A 71 17.97 -1.11 2.59
N LYS A 72 17.59 -0.37 1.53
CA LYS A 72 16.26 0.26 1.41
C LYS A 72 15.56 -0.12 0.11
N SER A 73 14.22 -0.17 0.16
CA SER A 73 13.37 -0.36 -1.02
C SER A 73 12.22 0.63 -0.97
N ARG A 74 12.02 1.38 -2.05
CA ARG A 74 11.07 2.50 -2.09
C ARG A 74 10.20 2.45 -3.34
N VAL A 75 8.97 2.91 -3.19
CA VAL A 75 8.04 3.16 -4.28
C VAL A 75 7.46 4.57 -4.15
N TRP A 76 7.63 5.36 -5.20
CA TRP A 76 7.05 6.70 -5.30
C TRP A 76 5.79 6.60 -6.15
N LEU A 77 4.66 6.96 -5.56
CA LEU A 77 3.37 6.97 -6.24
C LEU A 77 2.98 8.42 -6.53
N ASN A 78 2.37 8.67 -7.67
CA ASN A 78 1.88 10.00 -8.01
C ASN A 78 0.41 10.00 -8.43
N LEU A 79 -0.25 11.12 -8.13
CA LEU A 79 -1.61 11.44 -8.58
C LEU A 79 -1.52 12.65 -9.50
N THR A 80 -2.02 12.50 -10.74
CA THR A 80 -1.88 13.52 -11.79
C THR A 80 -3.16 13.70 -12.59
N ASN A 81 -3.32 14.86 -13.24
CA ASN A 81 -4.36 15.08 -14.24
C ASN A 81 -3.78 15.63 -15.57
N PRO A 82 -4.57 15.63 -16.67
CA PRO A 82 -4.14 16.19 -17.96
C PRO A 82 -3.82 17.69 -17.93
N ASP A 83 -4.37 18.45 -16.98
CA ASP A 83 -4.15 19.90 -16.85
C ASP A 83 -2.86 20.26 -16.09
N GLY A 84 -2.08 19.25 -15.66
CA GLY A 84 -0.77 19.43 -15.03
C GLY A 84 -0.77 19.50 -13.50
N ALA A 85 -1.90 19.24 -12.84
CA ALA A 85 -1.91 18.99 -11.40
C ALA A 85 -1.11 17.70 -11.11
N TYR A 86 -0.23 17.77 -10.11
CA TYR A 86 0.69 16.72 -9.73
C TYR A 86 0.91 16.71 -8.22
N THR A 87 0.91 15.53 -7.63
CA THR A 87 1.39 15.30 -6.26
C THR A 87 2.01 13.91 -6.18
N GLU A 88 2.94 13.71 -5.25
CA GLU A 88 3.67 12.46 -5.06
C GLU A 88 3.66 12.06 -3.59
N THR A 89 3.63 10.77 -3.33
CA THR A 89 3.78 10.17 -2.00
C THR A 89 4.80 9.03 -2.07
N LEU A 90 5.53 8.78 -1.00
CA LEU A 90 6.56 7.76 -0.90
C LEU A 90 6.22 6.72 0.15
N ILE A 91 6.31 5.45 -0.21
CA ILE A 91 6.38 4.33 0.75
C ILE A 91 7.79 3.75 0.69
N GLY A 92 8.47 3.65 1.83
CA GLY A 92 9.82 3.11 1.91
C GLY A 92 9.98 2.06 2.99
N TYR A 93 10.50 0.89 2.63
CA TYR A 93 10.97 -0.15 3.54
C TYR A 93 12.45 0.11 3.82
N VAL A 94 12.77 0.49 5.07
CA VAL A 94 14.08 1.07 5.42
C VAL A 94 14.55 0.51 6.77
N PRO A 95 15.86 0.25 6.99
CA PRO A 95 16.33 -0.28 8.26
C PRO A 95 16.11 0.73 9.37
N GLY A 96 15.52 0.27 10.48
CA GLY A 96 15.26 1.08 11.66
C GLY A 96 13.93 1.84 11.64
N ALA A 97 13.16 1.78 10.54
CA ALA A 97 11.76 2.15 10.54
C ALA A 97 10.90 0.99 11.10
N THR A 98 9.70 1.30 11.56
CA THR A 98 8.68 0.39 12.06
C THR A 98 7.40 0.56 11.24
N ASN A 99 6.33 -0.17 11.58
CA ASN A 99 5.01 0.01 10.97
C ASN A 99 4.12 1.00 11.74
N GLU A 100 4.66 1.63 12.78
CA GLU A 100 4.02 2.71 13.54
C GLU A 100 4.57 4.08 13.07
N ILE A 101 4.17 5.16 13.74
CA ILE A 101 4.68 6.51 13.44
C ILE A 101 6.14 6.62 13.91
N ASP A 102 7.03 6.90 12.96
CA ASP A 102 8.46 7.03 13.16
C ASP A 102 8.98 8.42 12.79
N TYR A 103 9.33 9.20 13.80
CA TYR A 103 9.98 10.49 13.61
C TYR A 103 11.33 10.35 12.92
N GLY A 104 11.51 11.07 11.81
CA GLY A 104 12.72 11.01 10.99
C GLY A 104 12.60 10.08 9.78
N PHE A 105 11.57 9.23 9.73
CA PHE A 105 11.21 8.45 8.54
C PHE A 105 9.90 8.93 7.93
N ASP A 106 8.91 9.26 8.75
CA ASP A 106 7.59 9.71 8.29
C ASP A 106 7.53 11.22 8.07
N GLY A 107 6.79 11.61 7.04
CA GLY A 107 6.53 13.00 6.68
C GLY A 107 5.04 13.28 6.59
N ASP A 108 4.56 14.25 7.37
CA ASP A 108 3.18 14.72 7.33
C ASP A 108 2.85 15.44 6.01
N VAL A 109 1.60 15.32 5.56
CA VAL A 109 1.13 16.03 4.37
C VAL A 109 1.18 17.55 4.58
N ASN A 110 1.86 18.23 3.65
CA ASN A 110 1.75 19.67 3.48
C ASN A 110 1.25 19.97 2.07
N ASN A 111 -0.04 20.26 1.94
CA ASN A 111 -0.67 20.50 0.64
C ASN A 111 -0.06 21.71 -0.11
N GLY A 112 0.51 22.69 0.60
CA GLY A 112 1.23 23.81 -0.02
C GLY A 112 0.42 24.63 -1.05
N GLY A 113 -0.92 24.52 -1.04
CA GLY A 113 -1.83 25.13 -2.01
C GLY A 113 -2.10 24.32 -3.28
N ASN A 114 -1.72 23.04 -3.35
CA ASN A 114 -1.95 22.19 -4.52
C ASN A 114 -3.43 21.84 -4.72
N TYR A 115 -3.77 21.53 -5.98
CA TYR A 115 -5.09 21.00 -6.34
C TYR A 115 -5.32 19.58 -5.84
N PHE A 116 -4.24 18.79 -5.74
CA PHE A 116 -4.25 17.45 -5.17
C PHE A 116 -3.33 17.35 -3.95
N SER A 117 -3.75 16.54 -2.99
CA SER A 117 -2.85 15.89 -2.02
C SER A 117 -3.05 14.38 -2.14
N PHE A 118 -1.96 13.62 -2.08
CA PHE A 118 -1.98 12.16 -2.12
C PHE A 118 -1.06 11.64 -1.03
N TYR A 119 -1.52 10.64 -0.28
CA TYR A 119 -0.87 10.22 0.95
C TYR A 119 -1.27 8.80 1.34
N SER A 120 -0.45 8.21 2.21
CA SER A 120 -0.82 7.04 2.98
C SER A 120 -1.52 7.43 4.28
N LEU A 121 -2.33 6.51 4.80
CA LEU A 121 -3.02 6.66 6.07
C LEU A 121 -2.44 5.68 7.08
N LEU A 122 -2.02 6.20 8.23
CA LEU A 122 -1.59 5.41 9.38
C LEU A 122 -2.30 5.93 10.63
N ASN A 123 -3.27 5.18 11.13
CA ASN A 123 -4.17 5.61 12.20
C ASN A 123 -4.88 6.93 11.83
N ASP A 124 -4.69 7.99 12.60
CA ASP A 124 -5.24 9.34 12.38
C ASP A 124 -4.30 10.25 11.56
N LYS A 125 -3.18 9.72 11.06
CA LYS A 125 -2.15 10.48 10.34
C LYS A 125 -2.25 10.30 8.83
N LYS A 126 -1.99 11.39 8.12
CA LYS A 126 -1.87 11.47 6.66
C LYS A 126 -0.41 11.74 6.32
N LEU A 127 0.25 10.77 5.69
CA LEU A 127 1.68 10.77 5.46
C LEU A 127 1.99 10.86 3.97
N VAL A 128 2.74 11.89 3.57
CA VAL A 128 3.29 12.03 2.21
C VAL A 128 4.57 11.20 2.05
N ILE A 129 5.26 10.89 3.15
CA ILE A 129 6.34 9.90 3.20
C ILE A 129 6.01 8.98 4.36
N GLN A 130 5.99 7.67 4.11
CA GLN A 130 5.84 6.66 5.14
C GLN A 130 7.02 5.69 5.12
N GLY A 131 7.73 5.62 6.24
CA GLY A 131 8.68 4.57 6.53
C GLY A 131 7.96 3.30 6.98
N ARG A 132 8.48 2.15 6.60
CA ARG A 132 8.01 0.83 7.02
C ARG A 132 9.19 -0.05 7.42
N ASP A 133 8.91 -1.01 8.29
CA ASP A 133 9.88 -2.02 8.71
C ASP A 133 10.49 -2.72 7.49
N LEU A 134 11.82 -2.89 7.47
CA LEU A 134 12.52 -3.51 6.35
C LEU A 134 12.08 -4.96 6.07
N ASN A 135 11.52 -5.65 7.06
CA ASN A 135 10.99 -7.01 6.92
C ASN A 135 9.67 -6.98 6.14
N PHE A 136 9.78 -6.79 4.83
CA PHE A 136 8.66 -6.76 3.90
C PHE A 136 7.80 -8.03 4.00
N ASN A 137 6.48 -7.81 3.97
CA ASN A 137 5.47 -8.85 3.87
C ASN A 137 4.60 -8.55 2.64
N ASP A 138 4.45 -9.52 1.75
CA ASP A 138 3.66 -9.39 0.53
C ASP A 138 2.16 -9.17 0.82
N ASN A 139 1.70 -9.56 2.02
CA ASN A 139 0.35 -9.32 2.50
C ASN A 139 0.15 -7.92 3.09
N ASP A 140 1.16 -7.05 3.05
CA ASP A 140 1.00 -5.68 3.53
C ASP A 140 -0.06 -4.93 2.71
N VAL A 141 -0.94 -4.26 3.44
CA VAL A 141 -1.97 -3.37 2.89
C VAL A 141 -1.70 -1.98 3.41
N ILE A 142 -1.52 -1.03 2.49
CA ILE A 142 -1.28 0.37 2.83
C ILE A 142 -2.50 1.16 2.34
N PRO A 143 -3.35 1.66 3.25
CA PRO A 143 -4.46 2.51 2.86
C PRO A 143 -3.93 3.82 2.27
N LEU A 144 -4.47 4.21 1.13
CA LEU A 144 -4.12 5.43 0.43
C LEU A 144 -5.32 6.36 0.39
N GLY A 145 -5.06 7.64 0.66
CA GLY A 145 -6.06 8.69 0.59
C GLY A 145 -5.61 9.82 -0.31
N TYR A 146 -6.58 10.57 -0.83
CA TYR A 146 -6.29 11.79 -1.58
C TYR A 146 -7.36 12.85 -1.38
N THR A 147 -6.97 14.11 -1.61
CA THR A 147 -7.90 15.24 -1.68
C THR A 147 -7.85 15.88 -3.06
N SER A 148 -8.98 16.40 -3.53
CA SER A 148 -9.07 17.19 -4.75
C SER A 148 -9.87 18.47 -4.53
N THR A 149 -9.38 19.58 -5.06
CA THR A 149 -10.14 20.84 -5.17
C THR A 149 -10.81 21.01 -6.54
N LEU A 150 -10.67 20.04 -7.44
CA LEU A 150 -11.20 20.05 -8.80
C LEU A 150 -12.04 18.79 -9.10
N GLU A 151 -12.98 18.91 -10.02
CA GLU A 151 -13.57 17.76 -10.71
C GLU A 151 -12.87 17.57 -12.05
N THR A 152 -12.15 16.47 -12.23
CA THR A 152 -11.25 16.28 -13.38
C THR A 152 -10.89 14.80 -13.57
N PRO A 153 -10.58 14.34 -14.80
CA PRO A 153 -9.91 13.05 -14.99
C PRO A 153 -8.58 13.02 -14.25
N ALA A 154 -8.30 11.93 -13.54
CA ALA A 154 -7.10 11.76 -12.76
C ALA A 154 -6.48 10.37 -12.99
N SER A 155 -5.20 10.23 -12.64
CA SER A 155 -4.54 8.93 -12.69
C SER A 155 -3.54 8.74 -11.56
N ILE A 156 -3.52 7.53 -11.00
CA ILE A 156 -2.53 7.07 -10.02
C ILE A 156 -1.56 6.12 -10.70
N GLY A 157 -0.27 6.27 -10.43
CA GLY A 157 0.75 5.34 -10.91
C GLY A 157 2.05 5.45 -10.14
N ILE A 158 3.06 4.72 -10.60
CA ILE A 158 4.42 4.76 -10.05
C ILE A 158 5.25 5.78 -10.83
N GLU A 159 5.84 6.73 -10.12
CA GLU A 159 6.83 7.67 -10.68
C GLU A 159 8.22 7.04 -10.71
N ASN A 160 8.59 6.35 -9.62
CA ASN A 160 9.88 5.70 -9.49
C ASN A 160 9.81 4.53 -8.50
N LEU A 161 10.78 3.62 -8.58
CA LEU A 161 10.96 2.53 -7.62
C LEU A 161 12.43 2.14 -7.49
N ASP A 162 12.78 1.51 -6.37
CA ASP A 162 14.10 0.88 -6.18
C ASP A 162 14.02 -0.33 -5.23
N GLY A 163 15.14 -1.06 -5.13
CA GLY A 163 15.27 -2.21 -4.24
C GLY A 163 14.37 -3.37 -4.67
N PHE A 164 13.71 -4.04 -3.73
CA PHE A 164 12.89 -5.21 -4.05
C PHE A 164 11.67 -4.86 -4.93
N PHE A 165 11.23 -3.58 -4.97
CA PHE A 165 10.14 -3.14 -5.83
C PHE A 165 10.41 -3.30 -7.33
N GLU A 166 11.68 -3.43 -7.74
CA GLU A 166 12.02 -3.76 -9.13
C GLU A 166 11.38 -5.09 -9.55
N ASN A 167 11.35 -6.08 -8.65
CA ASN A 167 10.85 -7.43 -8.92
C ASN A 167 9.50 -7.72 -8.25
N GLN A 168 9.12 -6.96 -7.23
CA GLN A 168 7.83 -7.08 -6.56
C GLN A 168 6.73 -6.37 -7.35
N ASP A 169 5.61 -7.04 -7.59
CA ASP A 169 4.43 -6.41 -8.17
C ASP A 169 3.77 -5.46 -7.18
N VAL A 170 3.18 -4.38 -7.71
CA VAL A 170 2.54 -3.33 -6.91
C VAL A 170 1.16 -3.08 -7.49
N PHE A 171 0.14 -3.33 -6.69
CA PHE A 171 -1.25 -3.21 -7.08
C PHE A 171 -1.93 -2.05 -6.37
N LEU A 172 -2.81 -1.37 -7.09
CA LEU A 172 -3.77 -0.43 -6.53
C LEU A 172 -5.15 -1.08 -6.56
N LEU A 173 -5.78 -1.22 -5.40
CA LEU A 173 -7.18 -1.60 -5.29
C LEU A 173 -8.03 -0.33 -5.20
N ASP A 174 -8.96 -0.16 -6.13
CA ASP A 174 -10.11 0.72 -5.96
C ASP A 174 -11.24 -0.06 -5.28
N LYS A 175 -11.56 0.28 -4.03
CA LYS A 175 -12.59 -0.39 -3.23
C LYS A 175 -14.01 0.01 -3.56
N GLU A 176 -14.21 1.16 -4.20
CA GLU A 176 -15.55 1.57 -4.64
C GLU A 176 -15.98 0.76 -5.87
N LEU A 177 -15.03 0.44 -6.75
CA LEU A 177 -15.29 -0.28 -7.99
C LEU A 177 -14.88 -1.76 -7.95
N ASP A 178 -14.20 -2.19 -6.88
CA ASP A 178 -13.60 -3.52 -6.73
C ASP A 178 -12.66 -3.87 -7.89
N ILE A 179 -11.82 -2.90 -8.28
CA ILE A 179 -10.86 -3.03 -9.39
C ILE A 179 -9.44 -3.06 -8.82
N LEU A 180 -8.75 -4.18 -9.04
CA LEU A 180 -7.33 -4.32 -8.73
C LEU A 180 -6.50 -4.10 -10.00
N THR A 181 -5.58 -3.13 -9.97
CA THR A 181 -4.73 -2.77 -11.11
C THR A 181 -3.26 -2.96 -10.76
N ASN A 182 -2.48 -3.69 -11.57
CA ASN A 182 -1.03 -3.69 -11.45
C ASN A 182 -0.48 -2.35 -11.96
N ILE A 183 -0.10 -1.47 -11.03
CA ILE A 183 0.34 -0.12 -11.37
C ILE A 183 1.79 -0.02 -11.84
N LYS A 184 2.51 -1.16 -11.89
CA LYS A 184 3.78 -1.28 -12.61
C LYS A 184 3.58 -1.43 -14.12
N GLU A 185 2.46 -2.03 -14.54
CA GLU A 185 2.17 -2.25 -15.95
C GLU A 185 1.48 -1.04 -16.59
N SER A 186 0.58 -0.38 -15.85
CA SER A 186 -0.17 0.77 -16.35
C SER A 186 -0.70 1.66 -15.22
N ARG A 187 -0.93 2.94 -15.51
CA ARG A 187 -1.57 3.85 -14.56
C ARG A 187 -3.04 3.48 -14.39
N TYR A 188 -3.55 3.63 -13.17
CA TYR A 188 -4.98 3.55 -12.90
C TYR A 188 -5.66 4.88 -13.23
N HIS A 189 -6.68 4.86 -14.07
CA HIS A 189 -7.40 6.06 -14.52
C HIS A 189 -8.81 6.11 -13.94
N PHE A 190 -9.21 7.29 -13.47
CA PHE A 190 -10.54 7.52 -12.90
C PHE A 190 -10.94 9.00 -13.05
N THR A 191 -12.18 9.34 -12.72
CA THR A 191 -12.61 10.73 -12.57
C THR A 191 -12.81 11.02 -11.09
N THR A 192 -12.24 12.12 -10.61
CA THR A 192 -12.47 12.60 -9.24
C THR A 192 -13.41 13.78 -9.23
N THR A 193 -14.14 13.94 -8.13
CA THR A 193 -14.85 15.17 -7.77
C THR A 193 -14.07 15.94 -6.70
N VAL A 194 -14.59 17.12 -6.32
CA VAL A 194 -14.06 17.91 -5.20
C VAL A 194 -14.34 17.20 -3.88
N GLY A 195 -13.30 16.95 -3.08
CA GLY A 195 -13.48 16.27 -1.79
C GLY A 195 -12.22 15.63 -1.22
N THR A 196 -12.44 14.80 -0.21
CA THR A 196 -11.43 13.95 0.45
C THR A 196 -11.90 12.51 0.37
N PHE A 197 -11.00 11.61 -0.05
CA PHE A 197 -11.30 10.21 -0.31
C PHE A 197 -10.25 9.35 0.41
N ASP A 198 -10.49 9.09 1.69
CA ASP A 198 -9.55 8.36 2.56
C ASP A 198 -9.82 6.84 2.59
N GLU A 199 -10.96 6.40 2.05
CA GLU A 199 -11.39 5.00 2.13
C GLU A 199 -11.44 4.30 0.77
N ARG A 200 -11.03 4.95 -0.32
CA ARG A 200 -11.19 4.40 -1.68
C ARG A 200 -10.06 3.48 -2.10
N PHE A 201 -8.81 3.83 -1.79
CA PHE A 201 -7.64 3.16 -2.38
C PHE A 201 -6.81 2.40 -1.36
N GLU A 202 -6.22 1.29 -1.80
CA GLU A 202 -5.20 0.54 -1.07
C GLU A 202 -4.06 0.16 -2.00
N LEU A 203 -2.83 0.31 -1.52
CA LEU A 203 -1.66 -0.31 -2.12
C LEU A 203 -1.51 -1.73 -1.59
N ARG A 204 -1.33 -2.69 -2.49
CA ARG A 204 -1.16 -4.11 -2.18
C ARG A 204 0.00 -4.70 -2.99
N PHE A 205 0.53 -5.83 -2.54
CA PHE A 205 1.66 -6.50 -3.19
C PHE A 205 1.34 -7.92 -3.65
N THR A 206 0.06 -8.29 -3.62
CA THR A 206 -0.45 -9.56 -4.15
C THR A 206 -1.67 -9.31 -5.03
N SER A 207 -1.84 -10.15 -6.06
CA SER A 207 -2.98 -10.12 -6.98
C SER A 207 -4.25 -10.76 -6.41
N ALA A 208 -4.11 -11.59 -5.36
CA ALA A 208 -5.24 -12.20 -4.68
C ALA A 208 -5.82 -11.23 -3.63
N PRO A 209 -7.16 -11.06 -3.54
CA PRO A 209 -7.76 -10.35 -2.42
C PRO A 209 -7.43 -11.11 -1.13
N LEU A 210 -6.91 -10.38 -0.13
CA LEU A 210 -6.73 -10.88 1.23
C LEU A 210 -8.11 -11.21 1.80
N SER A 211 -8.54 -12.45 1.58
CA SER A 211 -9.62 -13.04 2.35
C SER A 211 -9.12 -13.20 3.78
N VAL A 212 -9.90 -12.67 4.71
CA VAL A 212 -9.65 -12.68 6.16
C VAL A 212 -9.18 -14.06 6.63
N ASP A 213 -7.99 -14.10 7.22
CA ASP A 213 -7.35 -15.20 7.95
C ASP A 213 -7.41 -16.62 7.33
N ASN A 214 -6.29 -17.09 6.77
CA ASN A 214 -5.63 -18.29 7.32
C ASN A 214 -4.19 -18.48 6.77
N PRO A 215 -3.22 -18.85 7.62
CA PRO A 215 -1.97 -19.43 7.15
C PRO A 215 -2.26 -20.84 6.63
N ASP A 216 -1.93 -21.10 5.37
CA ASP A 216 -1.26 -22.33 4.96
C ASP A 216 -1.03 -22.28 3.46
N SER A 217 0.25 -22.22 3.11
CA SER A 217 0.79 -22.33 1.78
C SER A 217 0.34 -23.66 1.15
N GLY A 218 -0.24 -23.60 -0.05
CA GLY A 218 -0.36 -24.79 -0.91
C GLY A 218 -1.66 -24.97 -1.69
N SER A 219 -2.69 -24.17 -1.44
CA SER A 219 -3.87 -24.17 -2.32
C SER A 219 -4.52 -22.80 -2.35
N ASP A 220 -4.62 -22.24 -3.55
CA ASP A 220 -5.36 -21.04 -3.86
C ASP A 220 -6.88 -21.34 -3.74
N LEU A 221 -7.31 -21.58 -2.50
CA LEU A 221 -8.63 -22.08 -2.11
C LEU A 221 -9.49 -20.92 -1.57
N GLN A 222 -10.52 -20.59 -2.33
CA GLN A 222 -11.44 -19.48 -2.13
C GLN A 222 -12.82 -19.98 -1.68
N VAL A 223 -13.44 -19.26 -0.75
CA VAL A 223 -14.81 -19.51 -0.29
C VAL A 223 -15.73 -18.45 -0.91
N ILE A 224 -16.81 -18.89 -1.56
CA ILE A 224 -17.76 -18.04 -2.27
C ILE A 224 -19.11 -18.12 -1.54
N LYS A 225 -19.70 -16.98 -1.17
CA LYS A 225 -21.03 -16.95 -0.55
C LYS A 225 -22.03 -16.27 -1.49
N THR A 226 -23.04 -17.00 -1.94
CA THR A 226 -24.08 -16.48 -2.86
C THR A 226 -25.46 -16.83 -2.33
N GLY A 227 -26.10 -15.89 -1.63
CA GLY A 227 -27.39 -16.12 -0.96
C GLY A 227 -27.29 -17.25 0.06
N ASN A 228 -28.11 -18.30 -0.12
CA ASN A 228 -28.13 -19.50 0.74
C ASN A 228 -27.12 -20.58 0.32
N LYS A 229 -26.23 -20.29 -0.64
CA LYS A 229 -25.25 -21.24 -1.17
C LYS A 229 -23.86 -20.93 -0.63
N LEU A 230 -23.12 -21.98 -0.30
CA LEU A 230 -21.71 -21.90 0.09
C LEU A 230 -20.85 -22.62 -0.95
N GLY A 231 -20.07 -21.86 -1.71
CA GLY A 231 -19.16 -22.34 -2.73
C GLY A 231 -17.72 -22.45 -2.22
N PHE A 232 -17.00 -23.41 -2.76
CA PHE A 232 -15.58 -23.64 -2.52
C PHE A 232 -14.91 -23.78 -3.88
N ARG A 233 -13.92 -22.95 -4.17
CA ARG A 233 -13.14 -22.96 -5.41
C ARG A 233 -11.68 -23.18 -5.07
N SER A 234 -11.00 -24.05 -5.81
CA SER A 234 -9.57 -24.30 -5.69
C SER A 234 -8.91 -24.05 -7.03
N ASN A 235 -7.90 -23.17 -7.09
CA ASN A 235 -7.08 -23.02 -8.29
C ASN A 235 -5.83 -23.91 -8.15
N GLY A 236 -5.70 -24.90 -9.04
CA GLY A 236 -4.51 -25.74 -9.18
C GLY A 236 -4.59 -27.14 -8.58
N GLN A 237 -5.56 -27.44 -7.70
CA GLN A 237 -5.78 -28.79 -7.14
C GLN A 237 -7.28 -29.09 -7.06
N LYS A 238 -7.71 -30.27 -7.54
CA LYS A 238 -9.12 -30.69 -7.44
C LYS A 238 -9.55 -30.89 -5.99
N ILE A 239 -10.77 -30.47 -5.67
CA ILE A 239 -11.41 -30.75 -4.39
C ILE A 239 -11.97 -32.18 -4.46
N THR A 240 -11.61 -33.03 -3.50
CA THR A 240 -12.10 -34.42 -3.40
C THR A 240 -13.31 -34.53 -2.46
N SER A 241 -13.29 -33.79 -1.35
CA SER A 241 -14.39 -33.78 -0.38
C SER A 241 -14.38 -32.55 0.52
N ILE A 242 -15.55 -32.24 1.07
CA ILE A 242 -15.76 -31.14 2.01
C ILE A 242 -16.54 -31.66 3.22
N SER A 243 -15.94 -31.55 4.41
CA SER A 243 -16.60 -31.82 5.69
C SER A 243 -16.89 -30.51 6.41
N VAL A 244 -18.11 -30.31 6.89
CA VAL A 244 -18.50 -29.09 7.61
C VAL A 244 -18.81 -29.42 9.06
N PHE A 245 -18.35 -28.58 9.99
CA PHE A 245 -18.48 -28.74 11.43
C PHE A 245 -19.00 -27.45 12.08
N ASP A 246 -19.65 -27.55 13.23
CA ASP A 246 -19.89 -26.40 14.10
C ASP A 246 -18.66 -26.10 14.98
N VAL A 247 -18.72 -25.00 15.74
CA VAL A 247 -17.65 -24.56 16.65
C VAL A 247 -17.35 -25.54 17.79
N SER A 248 -18.25 -26.49 18.08
CA SER A 248 -18.03 -27.55 19.07
C SER A 248 -17.34 -28.78 18.48
N GLY A 249 -17.07 -28.77 17.17
CA GLY A 249 -16.49 -29.90 16.43
C GLY A 249 -17.52 -30.94 15.98
N LYS A 250 -18.82 -30.69 16.14
CA LYS A 250 -19.86 -31.59 15.65
C LYS A 250 -19.97 -31.48 14.13
N LYS A 251 -19.87 -32.61 13.42
CA LYS A 251 -20.04 -32.67 11.96
C LYS A 251 -21.49 -32.33 11.58
N ILE A 252 -21.65 -31.30 10.76
CA ILE A 252 -22.90 -30.81 10.17
C ILE A 252 -23.17 -31.52 8.84
N GLY A 253 -22.13 -31.75 8.04
CA GLY A 253 -22.27 -32.36 6.71
C GLY A 253 -20.94 -32.90 6.16
N ASN A 254 -21.06 -33.77 5.16
CA ASN A 254 -19.92 -34.29 4.40
C ASN A 254 -20.33 -34.47 2.94
N TYR A 255 -19.57 -33.90 2.03
CA TYR A 255 -19.89 -33.81 0.61
C TYR A 255 -18.71 -34.35 -0.20
N ASN A 256 -18.97 -35.32 -1.07
CA ASN A 256 -18.03 -35.72 -2.11
C ASN A 256 -18.24 -34.81 -3.31
N THR A 257 -17.16 -34.26 -3.85
CA THR A 257 -17.18 -33.25 -4.90
C THR A 257 -16.79 -33.80 -6.26
N GLU A 258 -16.47 -35.10 -6.36
CA GLU A 258 -16.08 -35.79 -7.60
C GLU A 258 -14.90 -35.11 -8.32
N ASN A 259 -13.90 -34.66 -7.55
CA ASN A 259 -12.71 -33.98 -8.09
C ASN A 259 -13.05 -32.70 -8.87
N ALA A 260 -13.91 -31.84 -8.31
CA ALA A 260 -14.29 -30.56 -8.90
C ALA A 260 -13.29 -29.43 -8.57
N ASP A 261 -13.13 -28.48 -9.49
CA ASP A 261 -12.42 -27.21 -9.21
C ASP A 261 -13.27 -26.26 -8.36
N THR A 262 -14.59 -26.37 -8.49
CA THR A 262 -15.56 -25.57 -7.73
C THR A 262 -16.76 -26.43 -7.34
N PHE A 263 -17.17 -26.35 -6.09
CA PHE A 263 -18.33 -27.07 -5.57
C PHE A 263 -19.20 -26.17 -4.71
N TYR A 264 -20.53 -26.29 -4.84
CA TYR A 264 -21.50 -25.52 -4.05
C TYR A 264 -22.32 -26.44 -3.16
N ILE A 265 -22.44 -26.06 -1.89
CA ILE A 265 -23.35 -26.66 -0.93
C ILE A 265 -24.61 -25.79 -0.88
N ASP A 266 -25.74 -26.39 -1.25
CA ASP A 266 -27.05 -25.78 -1.17
C ASP A 266 -27.72 -26.08 0.18
N ASN A 267 -28.42 -25.09 0.76
CA ASN A 267 -29.25 -25.23 1.96
C ASN A 267 -28.52 -25.83 3.17
N LEU A 268 -27.29 -25.40 3.42
CA LEU A 268 -26.55 -25.82 4.62
C LEU A 268 -27.32 -25.35 5.88
N ALA A 269 -27.62 -26.28 6.79
CA ALA A 269 -28.35 -26.04 8.02
C ALA A 269 -27.51 -25.29 9.09
N ALA A 270 -26.93 -24.16 8.71
CA ALA A 270 -25.99 -23.38 9.52
C ALA A 270 -26.06 -21.86 9.27
N GLN A 271 -27.18 -21.34 8.79
CA GLN A 271 -27.32 -19.91 8.51
C GLN A 271 -27.14 -19.03 9.76
N ASN A 272 -26.43 -17.92 9.59
CA ASN A 272 -25.95 -16.98 10.59
C ASN A 272 -25.14 -17.61 11.73
N ARG A 273 -24.33 -18.64 11.46
CA ARG A 273 -23.49 -19.31 12.47
C ARG A 273 -22.05 -19.51 11.98
N LEU A 274 -21.10 -19.41 12.91
CA LEU A 274 -19.71 -19.78 12.65
C LEU A 274 -19.62 -21.30 12.45
N ILE A 275 -19.04 -21.70 11.34
CA ILE A 275 -18.76 -23.08 10.97
C ILE A 275 -17.30 -23.25 10.56
N ILE A 276 -16.84 -24.50 10.56
CA ILE A 276 -15.51 -24.88 10.09
C ILE A 276 -15.71 -25.86 8.91
N ALA A 277 -15.19 -25.51 7.74
CA ALA A 277 -15.12 -26.40 6.60
C ALA A 277 -13.71 -26.98 6.49
N GLN A 278 -13.60 -28.31 6.43
CA GLN A 278 -12.39 -29.03 6.05
C GLN A 278 -12.52 -29.48 4.60
N ILE A 279 -11.59 -29.05 3.76
CA ILE A 279 -11.56 -29.33 2.34
C ILE A 279 -10.37 -30.24 2.05
N SER A 280 -10.63 -31.43 1.52
CA SER A 280 -9.59 -32.36 1.09
C SER A 280 -9.31 -32.16 -0.40
N LEU A 281 -8.03 -32.13 -0.77
CA LEU A 281 -7.56 -31.95 -2.14
C LEU A 281 -6.99 -33.25 -2.70
N GLU A 282 -6.85 -33.34 -4.02
CA GLU A 282 -6.37 -34.54 -4.72
C GLU A 282 -4.91 -34.91 -4.39
N ASN A 283 -4.06 -33.93 -4.05
CA ASN A 283 -2.69 -34.17 -3.56
C ASN A 283 -2.64 -34.67 -2.11
N GLY A 284 -3.79 -34.90 -1.47
CA GLY A 284 -3.89 -35.35 -0.07
C GLY A 284 -3.81 -34.22 0.96
N ALA A 285 -3.66 -32.96 0.55
CA ALA A 285 -3.71 -31.82 1.47
C ALA A 285 -5.13 -31.64 2.03
N VAL A 286 -5.22 -31.25 3.30
CA VAL A 286 -6.49 -30.93 3.96
C VAL A 286 -6.42 -29.50 4.49
N VAL A 287 -7.34 -28.67 4.04
CA VAL A 287 -7.38 -27.24 4.32
C VAL A 287 -8.59 -26.94 5.18
N SER A 288 -8.39 -26.22 6.28
CA SER A 288 -9.50 -25.77 7.13
C SER A 288 -9.84 -24.30 6.86
N ARG A 289 -11.13 -23.97 6.83
CA ARG A 289 -11.65 -22.61 6.68
C ARG A 289 -12.73 -22.34 7.73
N LYS A 290 -12.56 -21.25 8.48
CA LYS A 290 -13.60 -20.72 9.38
C LYS A 290 -14.51 -19.81 8.55
N ILE A 291 -15.82 -20.02 8.62
CA ILE A 291 -16.79 -19.33 7.76
C ILE A 291 -17.98 -18.90 8.62
N ILE A 292 -18.40 -17.64 8.49
CA ILE A 292 -19.70 -17.18 8.99
C ILE A 292 -20.71 -17.39 7.85
N HIS A 293 -21.41 -18.52 7.90
CA HIS A 293 -22.46 -18.85 6.94
C HIS A 293 -23.78 -18.26 7.39
#